data_AF-A0A024EI33-F1
#
_entry.id   AF-A0A024EI33-F1
#
_cell.length_a   1.000
_cell.length_b   1.000
_cell.length_c   1.000
_cell.angle_alpha   90.00
_cell.angle_beta   90.00
_cell.angle_gamma   90.00
#
_symmetry.space_group_name_H-M   'P 1'
#
loop_
_entity.id
_entity.type
_entity.pdbx_description
1 polymer ?
#
loop_
_entity_poly.entity_id
_entity_poly.type
_entity_poly.pdbx_seq_one_letter_code
_entity_poly.pdbx_strand_id
1 'polypeptide(L)'
;MERKDIPNKGVLIGKAIGIIGGLREGLDLENQAESVGELDNLYTYMMKRLAEANIKTDPKILDEVADLLRTVKDGWDAIAAPGPQF
;
A
#
# COMPACT_ATOMS: atom_id res chain seq x y z
N MET A 1 10.35 -14.86 2.14
CA MET A 1 10.38 -15.94 1.13
C MET A 1 11.47 -16.99 1.39
N GLU A 2 12.60 -16.59 1.99
CA GLU A 2 13.83 -17.41 2.11
C GLU A 2 13.73 -18.65 3.00
N ARG A 3 12.84 -18.63 4.02
CA ARG A 3 12.69 -19.74 4.99
C ARG A 3 11.71 -20.85 4.55
N LYS A 4 11.11 -20.75 3.36
CA LYS A 4 10.05 -21.67 2.85
C LYS A 4 8.85 -21.88 3.80
N ASP A 5 8.63 -20.94 4.72
CA ASP A 5 7.51 -20.97 5.67
C ASP A 5 6.24 -20.43 5.00
N ILE A 6 5.52 -21.33 4.34
CA ILE A 6 4.33 -21.01 3.54
C ILE A 6 3.15 -20.51 4.40
N PRO A 7 2.83 -21.12 5.55
CA PRO A 7 1.73 -20.64 6.40
C PRO A 7 1.97 -19.21 6.91
N ASN A 8 3.17 -18.93 7.47
CA ASN A 8 3.45 -17.59 7.98
C ASN A 8 3.54 -16.55 6.86
N LYS A 9 4.03 -16.92 5.66
CA LYS A 9 3.98 -16.05 4.48
C LYS A 9 2.55 -15.58 4.20
N GLY A 10 1.59 -16.50 4.16
CA GLY A 10 0.19 -16.17 3.89
C GLY A 10 -0.40 -15.22 4.94
N VAL A 11 -0.13 -15.49 6.22
CA VAL A 11 -0.58 -14.63 7.34
C VAL A 11 -0.02 -13.21 7.20
N LEU A 12 1.28 -13.07 6.95
CA LEU A 12 1.91 -11.75 6.86
C LEU A 12 1.44 -10.95 5.63
N ILE A 13 1.27 -11.61 4.47
CA ILE A 13 0.72 -10.95 3.29
C ILE A 13 -0.73 -10.54 3.51
N GLY A 14 -1.54 -11.39 4.14
CA GLY A 14 -2.93 -11.05 4.50
C GLY A 14 -3.02 -9.84 5.42
N LYS A 15 -2.12 -9.72 6.41
CA LYS A 15 -2.02 -8.53 7.26
C LYS A 15 -1.66 -7.28 6.46
N ALA A 16 -0.72 -7.36 5.53
CA ALA A 16 -0.34 -6.23 4.67
C ALA A 16 -1.52 -5.76 3.80
N ILE A 17 -2.26 -6.69 3.19
CA ILE A 17 -3.49 -6.38 2.43
C ILE A 17 -4.51 -5.68 3.34
N GLY A 18 -4.72 -6.17 4.56
CA GLY A 18 -5.65 -5.56 5.52
C GLY A 18 -5.29 -4.12 5.90
N ILE A 19 -3.99 -3.83 6.09
CA ILE A 19 -3.52 -2.46 6.35
C ILE A 19 -3.81 -1.53 5.18
N ILE A 20 -3.51 -1.97 3.95
CA ILE A 20 -3.77 -1.17 2.73
C ILE A 20 -5.28 -0.96 2.54
N GLY A 21 -6.09 -1.98 2.83
CA GLY A 21 -7.55 -1.88 2.83
C GLY A 21 -8.05 -0.81 3.81
N GLY A 22 -7.54 -0.80 5.04
CA GLY A 22 -7.89 0.23 6.02
C GLY A 22 -7.47 1.65 5.61
N LEU A 23 -6.30 1.82 4.96
CA LEU A 23 -5.88 3.11 4.41
C LEU A 23 -6.83 3.60 3.30
N ARG A 24 -7.30 2.68 2.45
CA ARG A 24 -8.27 2.95 1.39
C ARG A 24 -9.63 3.35 1.97
N GLU A 25 -10.10 2.68 3.02
CA GLU A 25 -11.35 3.02 3.71
C GLU A 25 -11.32 4.42 4.35
N GLY A 26 -10.13 4.93 4.67
CA GLY A 26 -9.96 6.29 5.16
C GLY A 26 -9.99 7.38 4.09
N LEU A 27 -10.12 7.03 2.80
CA LEU A 27 -10.25 8.01 1.72
C LEU A 27 -11.65 8.63 1.73
N ASP A 28 -11.70 9.95 1.74
CA ASP A 28 -12.94 10.69 1.54
C ASP A 28 -13.30 10.70 0.04
N LEU A 29 -13.97 9.64 -0.40
CA LEU A 29 -14.43 9.46 -1.77
C LEU A 29 -15.63 10.36 -2.11
N GLU A 30 -16.24 11.03 -1.13
CA GLU A 30 -17.32 12.00 -1.35
C GLU A 30 -16.76 13.34 -1.84
N ASN A 31 -15.56 13.69 -1.36
CA ASN A 31 -14.73 14.72 -1.96
C ASN A 31 -14.20 14.22 -3.32
N GLN A 32 -14.88 14.62 -4.40
CA GLN A 32 -14.60 14.26 -5.82
C GLN A 32 -13.27 14.81 -6.37
N ALA A 33 -12.25 14.96 -5.54
CA ALA A 33 -10.92 15.31 -6.02
C ALA A 33 -10.36 14.14 -6.85
N GLU A 34 -9.95 14.43 -8.08
CA GLU A 34 -9.38 13.45 -9.02
C GLU A 34 -8.22 12.65 -8.39
N SER A 35 -7.41 13.32 -7.56
CA SER A 35 -6.30 12.71 -6.81
C SER A 35 -6.73 11.62 -5.82
N VAL A 36 -7.96 11.66 -5.30
CA VAL A 36 -8.47 10.62 -4.40
C VAL A 36 -8.79 9.34 -5.20
N GLY A 37 -9.35 9.48 -6.41
CA GLY A 37 -9.61 8.36 -7.30
C GLY A 37 -8.33 7.66 -7.77
N GLU A 38 -7.27 8.43 -8.05
CA GLU A 38 -5.95 7.88 -8.37
C GLU A 38 -5.34 7.10 -7.20
N LEU A 39 -5.48 7.62 -5.98
CA LEU A 39 -4.99 6.96 -4.77
C LEU A 39 -5.78 5.67 -4.44
N ASP A 40 -7.10 5.67 -4.65
CA ASP A 40 -7.94 4.47 -4.53
C ASP A 40 -7.49 3.36 -5.49
N ASN A 41 -7.22 3.74 -6.74
CA ASN A 41 -6.72 2.83 -7.77
C ASN A 41 -5.34 2.27 -7.40
N LEU A 42 -4.45 3.11 -6.84
CA LEU A 42 -3.13 2.69 -6.40
C LEU A 42 -3.20 1.69 -5.23
N TYR A 43 -4.05 1.93 -4.23
CA TYR A 43 -4.27 0.98 -3.13
C TYR A 43 -4.85 -0.35 -3.63
N THR A 44 -5.82 -0.29 -4.56
CA THR A 44 -6.39 -1.48 -5.20
C THR A 44 -5.33 -2.28 -5.95
N TYR A 45 -4.47 -1.59 -6.71
CA TYR A 45 -3.35 -2.21 -7.41
C TYR A 45 -2.39 -2.92 -6.43
N MET A 46 -1.97 -2.26 -5.36
CA MET A 46 -1.04 -2.84 -4.37
C MET A 46 -1.63 -4.09 -3.69
N MET A 47 -2.92 -4.08 -3.33
CA MET A 47 -3.59 -5.26 -2.76
C MET A 47 -3.59 -6.44 -3.73
N LYS A 48 -3.87 -6.20 -5.02
CA LYS A 48 -3.80 -7.24 -6.06
C LYS A 48 -2.38 -7.79 -6.21
N ARG A 49 -1.37 -6.92 -6.24
CA ARG A 49 0.04 -7.32 -6.34
C ARG A 49 0.49 -8.16 -5.16
N LEU A 50 0.08 -7.82 -3.93
CA LEU A 50 0.36 -8.65 -2.75
C LEU A 50 -0.27 -10.05 -2.85
N ALA A 51 -1.50 -10.15 -3.35
CA ALA A 51 -2.13 -11.44 -3.59
C ALA A 51 -1.35 -12.26 -4.65
N GLU A 52 -0.90 -11.63 -5.73
CA GLU A 52 -0.05 -12.25 -6.74
C GLU A 52 1.30 -12.70 -6.17
N ALA A 53 1.93 -11.89 -5.31
CA ALA A 53 3.18 -12.21 -4.63
C ALA A 53 3.04 -13.47 -3.76
N ASN A 54 1.89 -13.63 -3.11
CA ASN A 54 1.60 -14.82 -2.32
C ASN A 54 1.54 -16.08 -3.19
N ILE A 55 0.82 -16.02 -4.31
CA ILE A 55 0.63 -17.14 -5.25
C ILE A 55 1.96 -17.50 -5.92
N LYS A 56 2.64 -16.51 -6.51
CA LYS A 56 3.87 -16.71 -7.28
C LYS A 56 5.11 -16.91 -6.40
N THR A 57 5.00 -16.62 -5.10
CA THR A 57 6.14 -16.63 -4.17
C THR A 57 7.28 -15.73 -4.68
N ASP A 58 6.93 -14.58 -5.26
CA ASP A 58 7.87 -13.64 -5.86
C ASP A 58 8.15 -12.46 -4.89
N PRO A 59 9.35 -12.37 -4.31
CA PRO A 59 9.70 -11.29 -3.40
C PRO A 59 9.79 -9.93 -4.09
N LYS A 60 10.08 -9.87 -5.39
CA LYS A 60 10.21 -8.59 -6.12
C LYS A 60 8.89 -7.81 -6.15
N ILE A 61 7.77 -8.54 -6.14
CA ILE A 61 6.44 -7.93 -6.06
C ILE A 61 6.22 -7.28 -4.68
N LEU A 62 6.80 -7.84 -3.61
CA LEU A 62 6.75 -7.24 -2.29
C LEU A 62 7.58 -5.96 -2.23
N ASP A 63 8.77 -5.96 -2.85
CA ASP A 63 9.64 -4.78 -2.94
C ASP A 63 8.94 -3.64 -3.68
N GLU A 64 8.32 -3.94 -4.83
CA GLU A 64 7.52 -2.97 -5.59
C GLU A 64 6.41 -2.35 -4.75
N VAL A 65 5.61 -3.17 -4.06
CA VAL A 65 4.52 -2.66 -3.20
C VAL A 65 5.07 -1.84 -2.03
N ALA A 66 6.22 -2.23 -1.47
CA ALA A 66 6.86 -1.48 -0.41
C ALA A 66 7.34 -0.10 -0.89
N ASP A 67 7.88 0.01 -2.10
CA ASP A 67 8.33 1.27 -2.69
C ASP A 67 7.15 2.20 -3.01
N LEU A 68 6.04 1.65 -3.53
CA LEU A 68 4.80 2.40 -3.76
C LEU A 68 4.23 2.95 -2.44
N LEU A 69 4.15 2.11 -1.39
CA LEU A 69 3.70 2.56 -0.06
C LEU A 69 4.61 3.64 0.52
N ARG A 70 5.92 3.54 0.32
CA ARG A 70 6.89 4.54 0.79
C ARG A 70 6.64 5.89 0.10
N THR A 71 6.39 5.86 -1.20
CA THR A 71 6.06 7.07 -2.00
C THR A 71 4.78 7.73 -1.50
N VAL A 72 3.73 6.95 -1.22
CA VAL A 72 2.47 7.48 -0.66
C VAL A 72 2.71 8.12 0.71
N LYS A 73 3.47 7.44 1.58
CA LYS A 73 3.84 7.98 2.89
C LYS A 73 4.60 9.30 2.77
N ASP A 74 5.57 9.39 1.87
CA ASP A 74 6.36 10.61 1.68
C ASP A 74 5.47 11.78 1.22
N GLY A 75 4.47 11.51 0.39
CA GLY A 75 3.44 12.50 0.01
C GLY A 75 2.64 13.00 1.22
N TRP A 76 2.24 12.13 2.13
CA TRP A 76 1.55 12.51 3.36
C TRP A 76 2.44 13.31 4.33
N ASP A 77 3.70 12.89 4.51
CA ASP A 77 4.65 13.58 5.37
C ASP A 77 4.91 15.02 4.88
N ALA A 78 4.95 15.23 3.56
CA ALA A 78 5.12 16.55 2.97
C ALA A 78 3.96 17.52 3.26
N ILE A 79 2.73 16.99 3.45
CA ILE A 79 1.56 17.80 3.84
C ILE A 79 1.59 18.11 5.34
N ALA A 80 2.05 17.17 6.16
CA ALA A 80 2.10 17.30 7.61
C ALA A 80 3.18 18.27 8.11
N ALA A 81 4.25 18.48 7.32
CA ALA A 81 5.26 19.48 7.63
C ALA A 81 4.66 20.90 7.48
N PRO A 82 4.58 21.71 8.55
CA PRO A 82 4.15 23.09 8.41
C PRO A 82 5.13 23.81 7.47
N GLY A 83 4.57 24.49 6.46
CA GLY A 83 5.37 25.31 5.54
C GLY A 83 6.24 26.32 6.32
N PRO A 84 7.39 26.76 5.77
CA PRO A 84 8.27 27.68 6.46
C PRO A 84 7.49 28.91 6.93
N GLN A 85 7.48 29.14 8.24
CA GLN A 85 6.98 30.38 8.84
C GLN A 85 8.01 31.48 8.50
N PHE A 86 7.77 32.20 7.40
CA PHE A 86 8.44 33.46 7.12
C PHE A 86 7.72 34.60 7.81
#